data_AF-A0A3M1KWZ3-F1
#
_entry.id   AF-A0A3M1KWZ3-F1
#
_cell.length_a   1.000
_cell.length_b   1.000
_cell.length_c   1.000
_cell.angle_alpha   90.00
_cell.angle_beta   90.00
_cell.angle_gamma   90.00
#
_symmetry.space_group_name_H-M   'P 1'
#
loop_
_entity.id
_entity.type
_entity.pdbx_description
1 polymer ?
#
loop_
_entity_poly.entity_id
_entity_poly.type
_entity_poly.pdbx_seq_one_letter_code
_entity_poly.pdbx_strand_id
1 'polypeptide(L)'
;DDYVFFQQKFDFNPQDMTVHAESWQRGYRSVMGGQAGAILAPEAIAVVKNHEFHEILLDFRKRYKDFTLEEGEQTFHGVPCRVVVGKDRAMLTTVRLFFNTRNGRMEGLQIKNPLKGTEVVTITFDDWQPVAGLRLPRKVTMAQAGNTFVLRYESLKINAPEFKREFHMPEG
;
A
#
# COMPACT_ATOMS: atom_id res chain seq x y z
N ASP A 1 -14.21 8.32 4.64
CA ASP A 1 -12.94 8.79 5.23
C ASP A 1 -11.80 7.91 4.80
N ASP A 2 -10.73 8.52 4.27
CA ASP A 2 -9.58 7.85 3.64
C ASP A 2 -8.27 8.28 4.33
N TYR A 3 -8.30 8.36 5.67
CA TYR A 3 -7.20 8.85 6.48
C TYR A 3 -6.13 7.78 6.71
N VAL A 4 -4.86 8.17 6.55
CA VAL A 4 -3.68 7.34 6.86
C VAL A 4 -2.76 8.12 7.76
N PHE A 5 -2.31 7.46 8.83
CA PHE A 5 -1.11 7.83 9.54
C PHE A 5 0.01 6.86 9.13
N PHE A 6 1.10 7.39 8.60
CA PHE A 6 2.25 6.61 8.16
C PHE A 6 3.50 7.15 8.84
N GLN A 7 4.17 6.29 9.62
CA GLN A 7 5.44 6.60 10.23
C GLN A 7 6.48 5.58 9.77
N GLN A 8 7.64 6.08 9.33
CA GLN A 8 8.79 5.27 8.96
C GLN A 8 10.03 5.85 9.62
N LYS A 9 10.74 4.97 10.35
CA LYS A 9 12.03 5.25 10.96
C LYS A 9 13.11 4.52 10.16
N PHE A 10 14.26 5.15 10.01
CA PHE A 10 15.39 4.56 9.29
C PHE A 10 16.59 4.46 10.23
N ASP A 11 17.18 3.28 10.37
CA ASP A 11 18.36 3.09 11.22
C ASP A 11 19.60 3.84 10.69
N PHE A 12 19.62 4.13 9.40
CA PHE A 12 20.74 4.76 8.68
C PHE A 12 20.48 6.21 8.27
N ASN A 13 19.27 6.74 8.51
CA ASN A 13 18.91 8.11 8.15
C ASN A 13 18.14 8.74 9.33
N PRO A 14 18.66 9.80 9.97
CA PRO A 14 18.01 10.42 11.12
C PRO A 14 16.68 11.12 10.78
N GLN A 15 16.31 11.19 9.50
CA GLN A 15 15.03 11.75 9.09
C GLN A 15 13.91 10.72 9.22
N ASP A 16 13.34 10.65 10.41
CA ASP A 16 12.04 10.03 10.61
C ASP A 16 11.01 10.71 9.69
N MET A 17 10.21 9.89 9.03
CA MET A 17 9.11 10.35 8.19
C MET A 17 7.81 10.04 8.91
N THR A 18 7.07 11.09 9.26
CA THR A 18 5.70 10.99 9.78
C THR A 18 4.78 11.74 8.83
N VAL A 19 3.81 11.03 8.25
CA VAL A 19 2.89 11.53 7.24
C VAL A 19 1.46 11.26 7.69
N HIS A 20 0.63 12.27 7.49
CA HIS A 20 -0.81 12.13 7.57
C HIS A 20 -1.39 12.40 6.18
N ALA A 21 -2.03 11.40 5.57
CA ALA A 21 -2.75 11.57 4.31
C ALA A 21 -4.25 11.53 4.60
N GLU A 22 -4.95 12.63 4.36
CA GLU A 22 -6.40 12.73 4.56
C GLU A 22 -7.20 12.20 3.36
N SER A 23 -6.58 12.30 2.18
CA SER A 23 -7.11 11.82 0.91
C SER A 23 -5.96 11.56 -0.06
N TRP A 24 -6.29 11.13 -1.27
CA TRP A 24 -5.36 11.00 -2.40
C TRP A 24 -4.71 12.31 -2.85
N GLN A 25 -5.25 13.45 -2.44
CA GLN A 25 -4.84 14.78 -2.92
C GLN A 25 -4.29 15.68 -1.82
N ARG A 26 -4.49 15.30 -0.55
CA ARG A 26 -4.14 16.14 0.59
C ARG A 26 -3.49 15.31 1.70
N GLY A 27 -2.31 15.76 2.11
CA GLY A 27 -1.56 15.24 3.24
C GLY A 27 -0.43 16.18 3.64
N TYR A 28 0.12 15.96 4.83
CA TYR A 28 1.17 16.79 5.42
C TYR A 28 2.21 15.91 6.11
N ARG A 29 3.47 16.36 6.08
CA ARG A 29 4.52 15.80 6.94
C ARG A 29 4.38 16.40 8.33
N SER A 30 4.33 15.61 9.39
CA SER A 30 4.44 16.16 10.74
C SER A 30 5.92 16.46 11.03
N VAL A 31 6.17 17.64 11.62
CA VAL A 31 7.43 17.88 12.32
C VAL A 31 7.29 17.32 13.74
N MET A 32 8.40 16.99 14.42
CA MET A 32 8.36 16.56 15.83
C MET A 32 7.51 17.53 16.67
N GLY A 33 6.54 17.00 17.42
CA GLY A 33 5.61 17.80 18.24
C GLY A 33 4.17 17.93 17.70
N GLY A 34 3.82 17.21 16.62
CA GLY A 34 2.42 17.10 16.16
C GLY A 34 1.88 18.30 15.39
N GLN A 35 2.76 19.24 14.98
CA GLN A 35 2.38 20.34 14.10
C GLN A 35 2.41 19.90 12.63
N ALA A 36 1.36 20.27 11.88
CA ALA A 36 1.33 20.13 10.44
C ALA A 36 2.51 20.89 9.83
N GLY A 37 3.45 20.16 9.23
CA GLY A 37 4.55 20.71 8.45
C GLY A 37 4.14 20.96 7.00
N ALA A 38 5.08 20.80 6.08
CA ALA A 38 4.85 21.04 4.66
C ALA A 38 3.74 20.14 4.09
N ILE A 39 2.88 20.73 3.26
CA ILE A 39 1.95 20.01 2.38
C ILE A 39 2.75 19.05 1.50
N LEU A 40 2.30 17.81 1.42
CA LEU A 40 2.96 16.80 0.60
C LEU A 40 2.57 16.96 -0.87
N ALA A 41 3.55 16.77 -1.74
CA ALA A 41 3.30 16.61 -3.17
C ALA A 41 2.43 15.36 -3.44
N PRO A 42 1.58 15.35 -4.47
CA PRO A 42 0.70 14.22 -4.80
C PRO A 42 1.44 12.89 -4.92
N GLU A 43 2.68 12.89 -5.44
CA GLU A 43 3.50 11.70 -5.60
C GLU A 43 3.90 11.09 -4.25
N ALA A 44 4.19 11.92 -3.25
CA ALA A 44 4.52 11.46 -1.90
C ALA A 44 3.28 10.85 -1.19
N ILE A 45 2.10 11.44 -1.41
CA ILE A 45 0.83 10.87 -0.95
C ILE A 45 0.58 9.52 -1.63
N ALA A 46 0.81 9.44 -2.94
CA ALA A 46 0.66 8.19 -3.69
C ALA A 46 1.62 7.09 -3.19
N VAL A 47 2.86 7.44 -2.83
CA VAL A 47 3.81 6.51 -2.20
C VAL A 47 3.28 6.01 -0.87
N VAL A 48 2.82 6.88 0.03
CA VAL A 48 2.26 6.48 1.34
C VAL A 48 1.03 5.59 1.15
N LYS A 49 0.10 5.99 0.29
CA LYS A 49 -1.08 5.19 -0.02
C LYS A 49 -0.71 3.83 -0.59
N ASN A 50 0.36 3.72 -1.38
CA ASN A 50 0.86 2.44 -1.91
C ASN A 50 1.34 1.48 -0.81
N HIS A 51 1.55 1.96 0.42
CA HIS A 51 1.88 1.12 1.58
C HIS A 51 0.64 0.63 2.36
N GLU A 52 -0.58 1.01 1.96
CA GLU A 52 -1.84 0.50 2.54
C GLU A 52 -2.15 -0.93 2.04
N PHE A 53 -1.20 -1.85 2.14
CA PHE A 53 -1.28 -3.20 1.58
C PHE A 53 -2.52 -3.97 2.03
N HIS A 54 -2.89 -3.85 3.30
CA HIS A 54 -4.10 -4.52 3.83
C HIS A 54 -5.39 -3.89 3.30
N GLU A 55 -5.47 -2.58 3.11
CA GLU A 55 -6.65 -1.93 2.50
C GLU A 55 -6.79 -2.35 1.04
N ILE A 56 -5.67 -2.41 0.30
CA ILE A 56 -5.65 -2.92 -1.07
C ILE A 56 -6.19 -4.36 -1.12
N LEU A 57 -5.78 -5.21 -0.19
CA LEU A 57 -6.26 -6.59 -0.14
C LEU A 57 -7.76 -6.71 0.21
N LEU A 58 -8.25 -5.85 1.10
CA LEU A 58 -9.63 -5.88 1.57
C LEU A 58 -10.61 -5.29 0.56
N ASP A 59 -10.23 -4.20 -0.11
CA ASP A 59 -11.08 -3.57 -1.12
C ASP A 59 -10.28 -2.84 -2.20
N PHE A 60 -9.57 -3.61 -3.03
CA PHE A 60 -8.77 -3.09 -4.15
C PHE A 60 -9.57 -2.19 -5.13
N ARG A 61 -10.90 -2.31 -5.17
CA ARG A 61 -11.78 -1.52 -6.05
C ARG A 61 -11.96 -0.08 -5.58
N LYS A 62 -11.70 0.21 -4.30
CA LYS A 62 -11.60 1.60 -3.81
C LYS A 62 -10.43 2.34 -4.45
N ARG A 63 -9.33 1.62 -4.70
CA ARG A 63 -8.10 2.19 -5.25
C ARG A 63 -8.02 2.11 -6.76
N TYR A 64 -8.44 0.98 -7.34
CA TYR A 64 -8.28 0.70 -8.76
C TYR A 64 -9.65 0.72 -9.49
N LYS A 65 -9.62 0.93 -10.80
CA LYS A 65 -10.79 0.96 -11.68
C LYS A 65 -10.48 0.37 -13.04
N ASP A 66 -11.48 0.35 -13.92
CA ASP A 66 -11.36 -0.03 -15.33
C ASP A 66 -10.77 -1.44 -15.50
N PHE A 67 -11.33 -2.41 -14.76
CA PHE A 67 -10.77 -3.75 -14.67
C PHE A 67 -11.02 -4.59 -15.91
N THR A 68 -10.00 -5.31 -16.34
CA THR A 68 -10.08 -6.37 -17.34
C THR A 68 -9.42 -7.63 -16.80
N LEU A 69 -9.91 -8.79 -17.22
CA LEU A 69 -9.28 -10.08 -16.92
C LEU A 69 -8.36 -10.44 -18.07
N GLU A 70 -7.08 -10.71 -17.80
CA GLU A 70 -6.18 -11.27 -18.81
C GLU A 70 -6.56 -12.73 -19.10
N GLU A 71 -6.41 -13.13 -20.36
CA GLU A 71 -6.68 -14.50 -20.77
C GLU A 71 -5.63 -15.48 -20.21
N GLY A 72 -6.08 -16.70 -19.94
CA GLY A 72 -5.21 -17.77 -19.44
C GLY A 72 -4.89 -17.70 -17.95
N GLU A 73 -4.06 -18.63 -17.50
CA GLU A 73 -3.47 -18.67 -16.16
C GLU A 73 -2.01 -18.25 -16.27
N GLN A 74 -1.53 -17.47 -15.30
CA GLN A 74 -0.14 -17.05 -15.21
C GLN A 74 0.47 -17.54 -13.91
N THR A 75 1.77 -17.81 -13.95
CA THR A 75 2.52 -18.14 -12.73
C THR A 75 3.06 -16.86 -12.09
N PHE A 76 2.72 -16.62 -10.83
CA PHE A 76 3.24 -15.54 -10.01
C PHE A 76 3.97 -16.13 -8.79
N HIS A 77 5.30 -16.01 -8.74
CA HIS A 77 6.15 -16.62 -7.70
C HIS A 77 5.88 -18.11 -7.46
N GLY A 78 5.68 -18.88 -8.54
CA GLY A 78 5.38 -20.31 -8.49
C GLY A 78 3.93 -20.65 -8.14
N VAL A 79 3.06 -19.64 -7.93
CA VAL A 79 1.64 -19.83 -7.69
C VAL A 79 0.84 -19.59 -8.98
N PRO A 80 -0.04 -20.52 -9.38
CA PRO A 80 -0.94 -20.30 -10.50
C PRO A 80 -2.01 -19.26 -10.16
N CYS A 81 -2.14 -18.25 -11.03
CA CYS A 81 -2.98 -17.08 -10.80
C CYS A 81 -3.81 -16.69 -12.04
N ARG A 82 -5.00 -16.15 -11.80
CA ARG A 82 -5.71 -15.27 -12.75
C ARG A 82 -5.22 -13.83 -12.55
N VAL A 83 -5.05 -13.10 -13.64
CA VAL A 83 -4.55 -11.73 -13.58
C VAL A 83 -5.66 -10.76 -13.92
N VAL A 84 -5.95 -9.86 -12.98
CA VAL A 84 -6.85 -8.73 -13.19
C VAL A 84 -6.00 -7.49 -13.43
N VAL A 85 -6.18 -6.86 -14.57
CA VAL A 85 -5.53 -5.59 -14.91
C VAL A 85 -6.49 -4.46 -14.61
N GLY A 86 -5.98 -3.37 -14.05
CA GLY A 86 -6.78 -2.17 -13.81
C GLY A 86 -5.93 -0.91 -13.91
N LYS A 87 -6.52 0.22 -13.52
CA LYS A 87 -5.86 1.52 -13.41
C LYS A 87 -5.96 2.07 -12.00
N ASP A 88 -4.87 2.63 -11.48
CA ASP A 88 -4.88 3.45 -10.28
C ASP A 88 -5.78 4.67 -10.47
N ARG A 89 -6.72 4.91 -9.55
CA ARG A 89 -7.68 6.01 -9.67
C ARG A 89 -7.02 7.38 -9.60
N ALA A 90 -5.95 7.52 -8.82
CA ALA A 90 -5.26 8.78 -8.61
C ALA A 90 -4.22 9.04 -9.71
N MET A 91 -3.44 8.02 -10.07
CA MET A 91 -2.30 8.17 -10.98
C MET A 91 -2.59 7.74 -12.42
N LEU A 92 -3.73 7.08 -12.67
CA LEU A 92 -4.12 6.49 -13.97
C LEU A 92 -3.10 5.49 -14.55
N THR A 93 -2.18 4.99 -13.70
CA THR A 93 -1.18 4.00 -14.06
C THR A 93 -1.76 2.59 -14.02
N THR A 94 -1.28 1.72 -14.91
CA THR A 94 -1.68 0.31 -14.93
C THR A 94 -1.24 -0.42 -13.67
N VAL A 95 -2.14 -1.21 -13.11
CA VAL A 95 -1.87 -2.21 -12.07
C VAL A 95 -2.21 -3.59 -12.60
N ARG A 96 -1.44 -4.61 -12.20
CA ARG A 96 -1.79 -6.02 -12.39
C ARG A 96 -1.94 -6.67 -11.02
N LEU A 97 -3.06 -7.33 -10.78
CA LEU A 97 -3.41 -8.00 -9.53
C LEU A 97 -3.45 -9.51 -9.78
N PHE A 98 -2.70 -10.28 -8.99
CA PHE A 98 -2.53 -11.72 -9.20
C PHE A 98 -3.34 -12.51 -8.18
N PHE A 99 -4.40 -13.18 -8.63
CA PHE A 99 -5.31 -13.94 -7.78
C PHE A 99 -5.08 -15.46 -7.94
N ASN A 100 -4.70 -16.13 -6.85
CA ASN A 100 -4.50 -17.57 -6.79
C ASN A 100 -5.74 -18.33 -7.26
N THR A 101 -5.58 -19.21 -8.25
CA THR A 101 -6.70 -19.92 -8.88
C THR A 101 -7.36 -20.96 -7.97
N ARG A 102 -6.66 -21.40 -6.91
CA ARG A 102 -7.16 -22.40 -5.96
C ARG A 102 -7.98 -21.81 -4.82
N ASN A 103 -7.56 -20.67 -4.28
CA ASN A 103 -8.14 -20.12 -3.04
C ASN A 103 -8.67 -18.68 -3.18
N GLY A 104 -8.54 -18.07 -4.37
CA GLY A 104 -9.04 -16.73 -4.68
C GLY A 104 -8.31 -15.58 -4.00
N ARG A 105 -7.22 -15.82 -3.27
CA ARG A 105 -6.43 -14.75 -2.61
C ARG A 105 -5.59 -14.00 -3.62
N MET A 106 -5.41 -12.70 -3.40
CA MET A 106 -4.43 -11.91 -4.12
C MET A 106 -3.04 -12.24 -3.58
N GLU A 107 -2.20 -12.91 -4.36
CA GLU A 107 -0.82 -13.28 -4.01
C GLU A 107 0.15 -12.11 -4.17
N GLY A 108 -0.25 -11.09 -4.92
CA GLY A 108 0.55 -9.89 -5.12
C GLY A 108 0.00 -8.97 -6.19
N LEU A 109 0.78 -7.94 -6.47
CA LEU A 109 0.48 -6.96 -7.51
C LEU A 109 1.75 -6.42 -8.17
N GLN A 110 1.59 -5.90 -9.37
CA GLN A 110 2.60 -5.12 -10.08
C GLN A 110 2.06 -3.72 -10.36
N ILE A 111 2.81 -2.70 -9.95
CA ILE A 111 2.47 -1.29 -10.16
C ILE A 111 3.66 -0.55 -10.75
N LYS A 112 3.39 0.55 -11.46
CA LYS A 112 4.45 1.46 -11.88
C LYS A 112 4.92 2.31 -10.71
N ASN A 113 6.23 2.52 -10.59
CA ASN A 113 6.77 3.48 -9.64
C ASN A 113 6.27 4.90 -10.02
N PRO A 114 5.53 5.60 -9.15
CA PRO A 114 5.03 6.94 -9.46
C PRO A 114 6.15 7.96 -9.68
N LEU A 115 7.34 7.73 -9.11
CA LEU A 115 8.52 8.61 -9.27
C LEU A 115 9.35 8.26 -10.51
N LYS A 116 9.18 7.06 -11.08
CA LYS A 116 9.94 6.56 -12.23
C LYS A 116 9.04 5.68 -13.11
N GLY A 117 8.31 6.30 -14.05
CA GLY A 117 7.20 5.65 -14.76
C GLY A 117 7.53 4.43 -15.64
N THR A 118 8.80 4.11 -15.89
CA THR A 118 9.22 2.89 -16.59
C THR A 118 9.49 1.72 -15.65
N GLU A 119 9.66 2.00 -14.35
CA GLU A 119 9.97 1.00 -13.35
C GLU A 119 8.70 0.31 -12.86
N VAL A 120 8.73 -1.03 -12.84
CA VAL A 120 7.68 -1.85 -12.25
C VAL A 120 8.12 -2.30 -10.87
N VAL A 121 7.30 -1.99 -9.88
CA VAL A 121 7.41 -2.52 -8.52
C VAL A 121 6.55 -3.78 -8.44
N THR A 122 7.17 -4.90 -8.07
CA THR A 122 6.45 -6.15 -7.81
C THR A 122 6.30 -6.32 -6.31
N ILE A 123 5.07 -6.52 -5.85
CA ILE A 123 4.69 -6.69 -4.45
C ILE A 123 4.15 -8.11 -4.28
N THR A 124 4.68 -8.85 -3.32
CA THR A 124 4.27 -10.23 -2.99
C THR A 124 3.75 -10.29 -1.56
N PHE A 125 2.64 -11.00 -1.35
CA PHE A 125 1.99 -11.19 -0.06
C PHE A 125 2.25 -12.61 0.47
N ASP A 126 2.90 -12.69 1.63
CA ASP A 126 3.35 -13.94 2.24
C ASP A 126 2.91 -14.04 3.71
N ASP A 127 3.10 -15.23 4.28
CA ASP A 127 2.87 -15.51 5.71
C ASP A 127 1.44 -15.12 6.15
N TRP A 128 0.46 -15.75 5.49
CA TRP A 128 -0.97 -15.51 5.71
C TRP A 128 -1.43 -16.08 7.05
N GLN A 129 -1.87 -15.20 7.96
CA GLN A 129 -2.31 -15.55 9.30
C GLN A 129 -3.77 -15.15 9.54
N PRO A 130 -4.51 -15.86 10.41
CA PRO A 130 -5.83 -15.43 10.84
C PRO A 130 -5.73 -14.19 11.73
N VAL A 131 -6.50 -13.14 11.41
CA VAL A 131 -6.62 -11.89 12.17
C VAL A 131 -8.09 -11.48 12.16
N ALA A 132 -8.74 -11.50 13.34
CA ALA A 132 -10.15 -11.15 13.51
C ALA A 132 -11.10 -11.83 12.47
N GLY A 133 -10.87 -13.12 12.19
CA GLY A 133 -11.68 -13.91 11.24
C GLY A 133 -11.28 -13.77 9.77
N LEU A 134 -10.35 -12.88 9.43
CA LEU A 134 -9.81 -12.71 8.08
C LEU A 134 -8.44 -13.36 7.96
N ARG A 135 -8.03 -13.78 6.75
CA ARG A 135 -6.65 -14.20 6.48
C ARG A 135 -5.90 -13.06 5.84
N LEU A 136 -4.92 -12.51 6.55
CA LEU A 136 -4.13 -11.36 6.13
C LEU A 136 -2.64 -11.72 6.10
N PRO A 137 -1.85 -11.16 5.17
CA PRO A 137 -0.42 -11.42 5.10
C PRO A 137 0.32 -10.65 6.20
N ARG A 138 1.29 -11.30 6.83
CA ARG A 138 2.23 -10.68 7.77
C ARG A 138 3.56 -10.32 7.16
N LYS A 139 3.82 -10.75 5.91
CA LYS A 139 5.03 -10.40 5.18
C LYS A 139 4.65 -9.82 3.82
N VAL A 140 5.24 -8.67 3.51
CA VAL A 140 5.19 -8.06 2.19
C VAL A 140 6.60 -8.00 1.65
N THR A 141 6.82 -8.52 0.45
CA THR A 141 8.10 -8.39 -0.26
C THR A 141 7.90 -7.47 -1.44
N MET A 142 8.77 -6.46 -1.59
CA MET A 142 8.76 -5.54 -2.72
C MET A 142 10.07 -5.67 -3.50
N ALA A 143 9.97 -5.97 -4.79
CA ALA A 143 11.10 -5.93 -5.71
C ALA A 143 11.03 -4.63 -6.53
N GLN A 144 12.05 -3.80 -6.44
CA GLN A 144 12.12 -2.46 -7.05
C GLN A 144 13.58 -2.11 -7.38
N ALA A 145 13.87 -1.65 -8.61
CA ALA A 145 15.20 -1.29 -9.10
C ALA A 145 16.30 -2.34 -8.84
N GLY A 146 15.96 -3.64 -8.94
CA GLY A 146 16.90 -4.73 -8.62
C GLY A 146 17.14 -4.94 -7.11
N ASN A 147 16.54 -4.12 -6.25
CA ASN A 147 16.56 -4.28 -4.81
C ASN A 147 15.33 -5.04 -4.33
N THR A 148 15.47 -5.69 -3.17
CA THR A 148 14.37 -6.35 -2.47
C THR A 148 14.19 -5.74 -1.09
N PHE A 149 12.98 -5.28 -0.81
CA PHE A 149 12.56 -4.76 0.48
C PHE A 149 11.57 -5.73 1.11
N VAL A 150 11.73 -6.02 2.41
CA VAL A 150 10.84 -6.95 3.11
C VAL A 150 10.25 -6.22 4.31
N LEU A 151 8.92 -6.12 4.35
CA LEU A 151 8.16 -5.63 5.48
C LEU A 151 7.58 -6.82 6.24
N ARG A 152 7.79 -6.84 7.55
CA ARG A 152 7.21 -7.84 8.46
C ARG A 152 6.34 -7.13 9.48
N TYR A 153 5.08 -7.50 9.55
CA TYR A 153 4.13 -6.95 10.50
C TYR A 153 4.22 -7.71 11.82
N GLU A 154 4.62 -7.03 12.89
CA GLU A 154 4.69 -7.61 14.24
C GLU A 154 3.30 -7.82 14.85
N SER A 155 2.37 -6.93 14.55
CA SER A 155 0.98 -6.98 15.01
C SER A 155 0.04 -6.44 13.92
N LEU A 156 -1.11 -7.10 13.77
CA LEU A 156 -2.22 -6.65 12.92
C LEU A 156 -3.48 -6.62 13.79
N LYS A 157 -4.15 -5.47 13.83
CA LYS A 157 -5.40 -5.29 14.56
C LYS A 157 -6.42 -4.65 13.63
N ILE A 158 -7.65 -5.17 13.65
CA ILE A 158 -8.77 -4.68 12.85
C ILE A 158 -9.76 -4.03 13.80
N ASN A 159 -10.28 -2.85 13.45
CA ASN A 159 -11.19 -2.06 14.30
C ASN A 159 -10.62 -1.84 15.71
N ALA A 160 -9.32 -1.56 15.81
CA ALA A 160 -8.63 -1.37 17.08
C ALA A 160 -9.22 -0.17 17.85
N PRO A 161 -9.85 -0.36 19.02
CA PRO A 161 -10.50 0.72 19.77
C PRO A 161 -9.51 1.79 20.27
N GLU A 162 -8.23 1.42 20.42
CA GLU A 162 -7.16 2.34 20.77
C GLU A 162 -6.75 3.27 19.61
N PHE A 163 -7.14 2.96 18.37
CA PHE A 163 -6.82 3.81 17.23
C PHE A 163 -7.58 5.13 17.37
N LYS A 164 -6.82 6.20 17.61
CA LYS A 164 -7.31 7.58 17.58
C LYS A 164 -6.62 8.27 16.41
N ARG A 165 -7.37 9.09 15.67
CA ARG A 165 -6.75 9.99 14.68
C ARG A 165 -5.78 10.89 15.43
N GLU A 166 -4.49 10.74 15.18
CA GLU A 166 -3.49 11.68 15.66
C GLU A 166 -3.59 12.92 14.78
N PHE A 167 -4.28 13.96 15.24
CA PHE A 167 -4.25 15.24 14.56
C PHE A 167 -4.59 16.42 15.47
N HIS A 168 -3.71 17.43 15.44
CA HIS A 168 -4.01 18.79 15.85
C HIS A 168 -3.60 19.72 14.69
N MET A 169 -4.57 20.43 14.10
CA MET A 169 -4.25 21.60 13.26
C MET A 169 -3.65 22.68 14.17
N PRO A 170 -2.61 23.40 13.75
CA PRO A 170 -2.41 24.75 14.25
C PRO A 170 -3.67 25.56 13.87
N GLU A 171 -4.31 26.19 14.85
CA GLU A 171 -5.33 27.20 14.57
C GLU A 171 -4.68 28.30 13.72
N GLY A 172 -5.26 28.55 12.54
CA GLY A 172 -4.89 29.64 11.64
C GLY A 172 -6.14 30.31 11.13
#